data_AF-A0A2R6KZK1-F1
#
_entry.id   AF-A0A2R6KZK1-F1
#
_cell.length_a   1.000
_cell.length_b   1.000
_cell.length_c   1.000
_cell.angle_alpha   90.00
_cell.angle_beta   90.00
_cell.angle_gamma   90.00
#
_symmetry.space_group_name_H-M   'P 1'
#
loop_
_entity.id
_entity.type
_entity.pdbx_description
1 polymer ?
#
loop_
_entity_poly.entity_id
_entity_poly.type
_entity_poly.pdbx_seq_one_letter_code
_entity_poly.pdbx_strand_id
1 'polypeptide(L)'
;EFAEAFLDCDCQSRPHCGHPERKFLAYLLELRAQGLGPDAIVDVMGDDYMLYAYPGDVLSFLDDAVRTLEAAERLAEVDDRPGRAAAIGRYRGELTG
;
A
#
# COMPACT_ATOMS: atom_id res chain seq x y z
N GLU A 1 -16.85 9.79 6.10
CA GLU A 1 -16.14 9.24 4.92
C GLU A 1 -14.68 8.92 5.25
N PHE A 2 -13.72 9.85 5.26
CA PHE A 2 -12.32 9.52 5.64
C PHE A 2 -12.17 8.93 7.06
N ALA A 3 -12.80 9.57 8.06
CA ALA A 3 -12.70 9.12 9.45
C ALA A 3 -13.30 7.71 9.65
N GLU A 4 -14.33 7.37 8.89
CA GLU A 4 -14.96 6.05 8.92
C GLU A 4 -14.07 5.02 8.21
N ALA A 5 -13.51 5.37 7.04
CA ALA A 5 -12.62 4.50 6.29
C ALA A 5 -11.33 4.17 7.06
N PHE A 6 -10.66 5.17 7.64
CA PHE A 6 -9.31 5.00 8.18
C PHE A 6 -9.22 5.05 9.70
N LEU A 7 -10.04 5.89 10.35
CA LEU A 7 -9.93 6.10 11.80
C LEU A 7 -10.79 5.13 12.60
N ASP A 8 -11.74 4.40 12.00
CA ASP A 8 -12.63 3.55 12.77
C ASP A 8 -11.97 2.22 13.21
N CYS A 9 -11.61 2.15 14.49
CA CYS A 9 -11.07 0.95 15.15
C CYS A 9 -11.38 1.02 16.64
N ASP A 10 -11.51 -0.13 17.29
CA ASP A 10 -11.85 -0.26 18.72
C ASP A 10 -10.65 -0.06 19.67
N CYS A 11 -9.53 0.45 19.17
CA CYS A 11 -8.34 0.69 19.98
C CYS A 11 -8.55 1.88 20.92
N GLN A 12 -8.17 1.71 22.19
CA GLN A 12 -8.20 2.80 23.18
C GLN A 12 -7.30 3.99 22.79
N SER A 13 -6.21 3.73 22.05
CA SER A 13 -5.25 4.74 21.61
C SER A 13 -5.62 5.41 20.28
N ARG A 14 -6.84 5.25 19.77
CA ARG A 14 -7.28 5.87 18.51
C ARG A 14 -7.09 7.40 18.56
N PRO A 15 -6.55 8.04 17.50
CA PRO A 15 -6.11 7.49 16.22
C PRO A 15 -4.64 7.01 16.18
N HIS A 16 -3.90 7.15 17.27
CA HIS A 16 -2.45 6.88 17.35
C HIS A 16 -2.11 5.40 17.55
N CYS A 17 -2.90 4.49 16.98
CA CYS A 17 -2.73 3.04 17.14
C CYS A 17 -2.03 2.36 15.94
N GLY A 18 -1.71 3.09 14.88
CA GLY A 18 -1.08 2.55 13.67
C GLY A 18 -2.06 1.95 12.65
N HIS A 19 -3.33 1.75 13.01
CA HIS A 19 -4.34 1.24 12.08
C HIS A 19 -4.69 2.24 10.97
N PRO A 20 -4.87 3.54 11.24
CA PRO A 20 -5.11 4.50 10.19
C PRO A 20 -4.04 4.48 9.11
N GLU A 21 -2.77 4.50 9.51
CA GLU A 21 -1.66 4.46 8.57
C GLU A 21 -1.68 3.16 7.77
N ARG A 22 -1.82 1.99 8.41
CA ARG A 22 -1.86 0.70 7.71
C ARG A 22 -3.00 0.60 6.71
N LYS A 23 -4.21 1.02 7.09
CA LYS A 23 -5.38 1.04 6.21
C LYS A 23 -5.14 1.97 5.03
N PHE A 24 -4.55 3.14 5.29
CA PHE A 24 -4.25 4.12 4.24
C PHE A 24 -3.19 3.60 3.25
N LEU A 25 -2.12 2.99 3.75
CA LEU A 25 -1.10 2.39 2.88
C LEU A 25 -1.66 1.22 2.08
N ALA A 26 -2.51 0.38 2.67
CA ALA A 26 -3.19 -0.71 1.95
C ALA A 26 -4.06 -0.15 0.80
N TYR A 27 -4.82 0.91 1.06
CA TYR A 27 -5.61 1.60 0.05
C TYR A 27 -4.75 2.11 -1.13
N LEU A 28 -3.59 2.71 -0.87
CA LEU A 28 -2.68 3.16 -1.94
C LEU A 28 -2.19 1.99 -2.81
N LEU A 29 -1.83 0.86 -2.18
CA LEU A 29 -1.38 -0.33 -2.89
C LEU A 29 -2.53 -0.96 -3.70
N GLU A 30 -3.76 -0.92 -3.20
CA GLU A 30 -4.96 -1.39 -3.92
C GLU A 30 -5.27 -0.55 -5.16
N LEU A 31 -5.16 0.79 -5.08
CA LEU A 31 -5.29 1.65 -6.25
C LEU A 31 -4.19 1.34 -7.27
N ARG A 32 -2.96 1.14 -6.79
CA ARG A 32 -1.84 0.80 -7.67
C ARG A 32 -2.04 -0.54 -8.37
N ALA A 33 -2.54 -1.55 -7.67
CA ALA A 33 -2.85 -2.88 -8.22
C ALA A 33 -3.99 -2.84 -9.27
N GLN A 34 -4.83 -1.81 -9.23
CA GLN A 34 -5.83 -1.55 -10.27
C GLN A 34 -5.25 -0.88 -11.53
N GLY A 35 -3.94 -0.59 -11.54
CA GLY A 35 -3.23 0.00 -12.68
C GLY A 35 -3.14 1.53 -12.64
N LEU A 36 -3.50 2.18 -11.53
CA LEU A 36 -3.39 3.63 -11.41
C LEU A 36 -1.92 4.04 -11.21
N GLY A 37 -1.46 5.00 -12.00
CA GLY A 37 -0.17 5.66 -11.81
C GLY A 37 -0.20 6.68 -10.65
N PRO A 38 0.96 7.22 -10.24
CA PRO A 38 1.06 8.13 -9.10
C PRO A 38 0.14 9.35 -9.19
N ASP A 39 0.07 10.01 -10.36
CA ASP A 39 -0.80 11.17 -10.56
C ASP A 39 -2.29 10.80 -10.38
N ALA A 40 -2.72 9.69 -10.99
CA ALA A 40 -4.10 9.22 -10.86
C ALA A 40 -4.46 8.83 -9.42
N ILE A 41 -3.52 8.27 -8.66
CA ILE A 41 -3.71 7.98 -7.23
C ILE A 41 -3.90 9.29 -6.45
N VAL A 42 -3.11 10.32 -6.73
CA VAL A 42 -3.26 11.65 -6.11
C VAL A 42 -4.63 12.25 -6.43
N ASP A 43 -5.10 12.14 -7.67
CA ASP A 43 -6.41 12.63 -8.08
C ASP A 43 -7.54 11.94 -7.30
N VAL A 44 -7.53 10.60 -7.22
CA VAL A 44 -8.53 9.84 -6.46
C VAL A 44 -8.50 10.19 -4.97
N MET A 45 -7.31 10.35 -4.38
CA MET A 45 -7.19 10.79 -2.98
C MET A 45 -7.78 12.19 -2.74
N GLY A 46 -7.59 13.09 -3.69
CA GLY A 46 -8.15 14.43 -3.67
C GLY A 46 -9.67 14.41 -3.77
N ASP A 47 -10.21 13.62 -4.70
CA ASP A 47 -11.64 13.51 -4.96
C ASP A 47 -12.40 12.82 -3.81
N ASP A 48 -11.89 11.70 -3.30
CA ASP A 48 -12.58 10.88 -2.30
C ASP A 48 -12.44 11.43 -0.87
N TYR A 49 -11.28 12.04 -0.56
CA TYR A 49 -10.92 12.35 0.82
C TYR A 49 -10.37 13.77 1.03
N MET A 50 -10.32 14.61 -0.01
CA MET A 50 -9.74 15.95 0.04
C MET A 50 -8.29 15.97 0.54
N LEU A 51 -7.55 14.89 0.27
CA LEU A 51 -6.14 14.76 0.64
C LEU A 51 -5.24 15.27 -0.47
N TYR A 52 -4.15 15.91 -0.08
CA TYR A 52 -3.13 16.36 -1.02
C TYR A 52 -1.81 15.62 -0.76
N ALA A 53 -1.25 15.06 -1.82
CA ALA A 53 0.06 14.45 -1.83
C ALA A 53 0.81 14.86 -3.10
N TYR A 54 2.14 14.88 -3.05
CA TYR A 54 2.91 15.07 -4.26
C TYR A 54 3.02 13.74 -5.00
N PRO A 55 2.86 13.70 -6.34
CA PRO A 55 3.03 12.46 -7.12
C PRO A 55 4.40 11.80 -6.89
N GLY A 56 5.44 12.58 -6.61
CA GLY A 56 6.76 12.08 -6.24
C GLY A 56 6.77 11.27 -4.94
N ASP A 57 6.02 11.68 -3.92
CA ASP A 57 5.93 10.96 -2.65
C ASP A 57 5.22 9.62 -2.84
N VAL A 58 4.15 9.61 -3.65
CA VAL A 58 3.42 8.38 -4.01
C VAL A 58 4.33 7.45 -4.82
N LEU A 59 5.06 7.97 -5.81
CA LEU A 59 6.00 7.20 -6.60
C LEU A 59 7.08 6.56 -5.71
N SER A 60 7.70 7.35 -4.83
CA SER A 60 8.73 6.85 -3.92
C SER A 60 8.18 5.77 -2.98
N PHE A 61 6.99 5.97 -2.42
CA PHE A 61 6.33 4.96 -1.59
C PHE A 61 6.09 3.65 -2.35
N LEU A 62 5.63 3.72 -3.60
CA LEU A 62 5.36 2.54 -4.41
C LEU A 62 6.65 1.80 -4.81
N ASP A 63 7.71 2.52 -5.15
CA ASP A 63 9.03 1.92 -5.42
C ASP A 63 9.56 1.17 -4.18
N ASP A 64 9.46 1.80 -3.00
CA ASP A 64 9.85 1.20 -1.73
C ASP A 64 9.02 -0.04 -1.38
N ALA A 65 7.71 -0.01 -1.67
CA ALA A 65 6.82 -1.15 -1.49
C ALA A 65 7.22 -2.34 -2.38
N VAL A 66 7.49 -2.09 -3.67
CA VAL A 66 7.97 -3.11 -4.61
C VAL A 66 9.27 -3.73 -4.09
N ARG A 67 10.27 -2.91 -3.75
CA ARG A 67 11.57 -3.38 -3.21
C ARG A 67 11.42 -4.20 -1.93
N THR A 68 10.51 -3.79 -1.06
CA THR A 68 10.21 -4.53 0.18
C THR A 68 9.65 -5.92 -0.13
N LEU A 69 8.75 -6.03 -1.13
CA LEU A 69 8.22 -7.33 -1.57
C LEU A 69 9.29 -8.18 -2.26
N GLU A 70 10.20 -7.59 -3.04
CA GLU A 70 11.34 -8.33 -3.60
C GLU A 70 12.21 -8.95 -2.52
N ALA A 71 12.52 -8.17 -1.48
CA ALA A 71 13.30 -8.67 -0.35
C ALA A 71 12.56 -9.79 0.39
N ALA A 72 11.24 -9.63 0.63
CA ALA A 72 10.42 -10.63 1.27
C ALA A 72 10.28 -11.93 0.45
N GLU A 73 10.18 -11.83 -0.88
CA GLU A 73 10.18 -12.98 -1.79
C GLU A 73 11.49 -13.75 -1.69
N ARG A 74 12.64 -13.07 -1.79
CA ARG A 74 13.97 -13.68 -1.67
C ARG A 74 14.16 -14.37 -0.32
N LEU A 75 13.69 -13.75 0.77
CA LEU A 75 13.74 -14.38 2.10
C LEU A 75 12.89 -15.65 2.15
N ALA A 76 11.68 -15.64 1.56
CA ALA A 76 10.83 -16.82 1.51
C ALA A 76 11.43 -17.96 0.67
N GLU A 77 12.19 -17.65 -0.39
CA GLU A 77 12.93 -18.64 -1.17
C GLU A 77 14.07 -19.27 -0.34
N VAL A 78 14.84 -18.46 0.39
CA VAL A 78 15.91 -18.94 1.28
C VAL A 78 15.36 -19.81 2.42
N ASP A 79 14.17 -19.48 2.93
CA ASP A 79 13.49 -20.23 4.00
C ASP A 79 12.75 -21.50 3.50
N ASP A 80 12.94 -21.91 2.24
CA ASP A 80 12.28 -23.05 1.60
C ASP A 80 10.74 -22.97 1.65
N ARG A 81 10.20 -21.76 1.42
CA ARG A 81 8.75 -21.47 1.36
C ARG A 81 8.31 -21.04 -0.04
N PRO A 82 8.42 -21.90 -1.07
CA PRO A 82 8.17 -21.54 -2.46
C PRO A 82 6.74 -21.05 -2.73
N GLY A 83 5.75 -21.60 -2.03
CA GLY A 83 4.36 -21.12 -2.15
C GLY A 83 4.17 -19.69 -1.65
N ARG A 84 4.94 -19.28 -0.63
CA ARG A 84 4.90 -17.90 -0.11
C ARG A 84 5.70 -16.95 -1.00
N ALA A 85 6.87 -17.37 -1.49
CA ALA A 85 7.62 -16.61 -2.49
C ALA A 85 6.74 -16.31 -3.73
N ALA A 86 6.10 -17.34 -4.30
CA ALA A 86 5.22 -17.17 -5.45
C ALA A 86 4.02 -16.25 -5.17
N ALA A 87 3.46 -16.28 -3.95
CA ALA A 87 2.38 -15.36 -3.57
C ALA A 87 2.86 -13.90 -3.50
N ILE A 88 4.04 -13.67 -2.92
CA ILE A 88 4.65 -12.34 -2.84
C ILE A 88 5.00 -11.83 -4.24
N GLY A 89 5.61 -12.66 -5.09
CA GLY A 89 5.97 -12.31 -6.46
C GLY A 89 4.77 -11.93 -7.33
N ARG A 90 3.63 -12.61 -7.17
CA ARG A 90 2.37 -12.22 -7.84
C ARG A 90 1.89 -10.84 -7.40
N TYR A 91 1.81 -10.60 -6.09
CA TYR A 91 1.38 -9.31 -5.56
C TYR A 91 2.33 -8.17 -5.95
N ARG A 92 3.65 -8.42 -5.95
CA ARG A 92 4.63 -7.46 -6.49
C ARG A 92 4.34 -7.13 -7.96
N GLY A 93 4.02 -8.13 -8.77
CA GLY A 93 3.70 -7.95 -10.18
C GLY A 93 2.53 -6.98 -10.41
N GLU A 94 1.50 -7.06 -9.58
CA GLU A 94 0.35 -6.14 -9.60
C GLU A 94 0.76 -4.69 -9.32
N LEU A 95 1.82 -4.46 -8.54
CA LEU A 95 2.30 -3.11 -8.20
C LEU A 95 3.30 -2.52 -9.20
N THR A 96 3.83 -3.33 -10.11
CA THR A 96 4.79 -2.89 -11.14
C THR A 96 4.14 -2.51 -12.47
N GLY A 97 2.89 -2.92 -12.69
CA GLY A 97 2.20 -2.91 -13.99
C GLY A 97 1.71 -1.57 -14.50
#